data_AF-A0A968EZY6-F1
#
_entry.id   AF-A0A968EZY6-F1
#
_cell.length_a   1.000
_cell.length_b   1.000
_cell.length_c   1.000
_cell.angle_alpha   90.00
_cell.angle_beta   90.00
_cell.angle_gamma   90.00
#
_symmetry.space_group_name_H-M   'P 1'
#
loop_
_entity.id
_entity.type
_entity.pdbx_description
1 polymer ?
#
loop_
_entity_poly.entity_id
_entity_poly.type
_entity_poly.pdbx_seq_one_letter_code
_entity_poly.pdbx_strand_id
1 'polypeptide(L)'
;MEIDILICGAISAQLETQLQSINIRIYPWIRGKVDLILSAFTQGALDREELRLPGCHGRGRGHGFKRRHGLRRNIGKFKDER
;
A
#
# COMPACT_ATOMS: atom_id res chain seq x y z
N MET A 1 5.84 6.67 -24.83
CA MET A 1 6.27 7.39 -23.61
C MET A 1 6.33 6.32 -22.52
N GLU A 2 7.54 5.99 -22.07
CA GLU A 2 7.80 4.93 -21.10
C GLU A 2 8.11 5.56 -19.74
N ILE A 3 7.77 4.87 -18.65
CA ILE A 3 7.97 5.35 -17.28
C ILE A 3 8.90 4.38 -16.56
N ASP A 4 10.05 4.87 -16.10
CA ASP A 4 11.00 4.04 -15.33
C ASP A 4 10.72 4.06 -13.82
N ILE A 5 10.18 5.18 -13.31
CA ILE A 5 10.10 5.46 -11.87
C ILE A 5 8.74 6.03 -11.49
N LEU A 6 8.15 5.49 -10.42
CA LEU A 6 6.94 5.99 -9.78
C LEU A 6 7.22 6.36 -8.32
N ILE A 7 7.08 7.64 -7.98
CA ILE A 7 7.04 8.11 -6.60
C ILE A 7 5.57 8.35 -6.23
N CYS A 8 5.10 7.72 -5.16
CA CYS A 8 3.70 7.83 -4.76
C CYS A 8 3.52 7.82 -3.23
N GLY A 9 2.39 8.36 -2.79
CA GLY A 9 2.00 8.31 -1.39
C GLY A 9 1.47 6.93 -1.01
N ALA A 10 0.31 6.55 -1.56
CA ALA A 10 -0.31 5.28 -1.28
C ALA A 10 -0.48 4.46 -2.57
N ILE A 11 -0.15 3.17 -2.48
CA ILE A 11 -0.35 2.19 -3.54
C ILE A 11 -0.87 0.88 -2.93
N SER A 12 -1.75 0.18 -3.63
CA SER A 12 -2.18 -1.15 -3.20
C SER A 12 -1.07 -2.18 -3.46
N ALA A 13 -0.96 -3.19 -2.60
CA ALA A 13 0.07 -4.23 -2.77
C ALA A 13 -0.05 -4.98 -4.10
N GLN A 14 -1.27 -5.15 -4.63
CA GLN A 14 -1.50 -5.76 -5.93
C GLN A 14 -0.95 -4.87 -7.06
N LEU A 15 -1.27 -3.57 -7.05
CA LEU A 15 -0.81 -2.65 -8.08
C LEU A 15 0.71 -2.48 -8.03
N GLU A 16 1.29 -2.38 -6.83
CA GLU A 16 2.74 -2.33 -6.65
C GLU A 16 3.44 -3.53 -7.30
N THR A 17 2.91 -4.74 -7.06
CA THR A 17 3.46 -5.98 -7.62
C THR A 17 3.33 -6.01 -9.15
N GLN A 18 2.19 -5.57 -9.69
CA GLN A 18 1.97 -5.49 -11.14
C GLN A 18 2.94 -4.50 -11.80
N LEU A 19 3.11 -3.31 -11.23
CA LEU A 19 4.01 -2.29 -11.77
C LEU A 19 5.49 -2.72 -11.66
N GLN A 20 5.88 -3.39 -10.58
CA GLN A 20 7.22 -3.97 -10.45
C GLN A 20 7.48 -5.06 -11.50
N SER A 21 6.48 -5.85 -11.89
CA SER A 21 6.64 -6.88 -12.93
C SER A 21 6.90 -6.33 -14.34
N ILE A 22 6.58 -5.06 -14.58
CA ILE A 22 6.85 -4.36 -15.84
C ILE A 22 8.08 -3.43 -15.73
N ASN A 23 8.98 -3.71 -14.79
CA ASN A 23 10.25 -3.01 -14.55
C ASN A 23 10.13 -1.54 -14.09
N ILE A 24 8.98 -1.12 -13.55
CA ILE A 24 8.86 0.21 -12.95
C ILE A 24 9.39 0.17 -11.52
N ARG A 25 10.34 1.06 -11.20
CA ARG A 25 10.82 1.23 -9.83
C ARG A 25 9.85 2.09 -9.03
N ILE A 26 9.35 1.56 -7.93
CA ILE A 26 8.33 2.22 -7.11
C ILE A 26 8.94 2.70 -5.79
N TYR A 27 8.70 3.97 -5.47
CA TYR A 27 8.97 4.59 -4.17
C TYR A 27 7.62 4.92 -3.51
N PRO A 28 7.03 3.98 -2.75
CA PRO A 28 5.78 4.21 -2.06
C PRO A 28 5.99 4.97 -0.74
N TRP A 29 4.89 5.38 -0.12
CA TRP A 29 4.85 6.00 1.21
C TRP A 29 5.46 7.39 1.31
N ILE A 30 5.53 8.12 0.19
CA ILE A 30 6.11 9.47 0.13
C ILE A 30 5.02 10.55 0.15
N ARG A 31 5.17 11.56 1.00
CA ARG A 31 4.31 12.74 1.09
C ARG A 31 5.16 14.02 1.09
N GLY A 32 4.56 15.13 0.68
CA GLY A 32 5.20 16.45 0.74
C GLY A 32 4.98 17.27 -0.53
N LYS A 33 5.68 18.39 -0.61
CA LYS A 33 5.69 19.23 -1.82
C LYS A 33 6.50 18.55 -2.92
N VAL A 34 6.04 18.68 -4.17
CA VAL A 34 6.66 18.05 -5.34
C VAL A 34 8.13 18.45 -5.48
N ASP A 35 8.45 19.74 -5.35
CA ASP A 35 9.84 20.24 -5.45
C ASP A 35 10.76 19.61 -4.41
N LEU A 36 10.27 19.44 -3.19
CA LEU A 36 11.02 18.83 -2.10
C LEU A 36 11.25 17.33 -2.37
N ILE A 37 10.23 16.63 -2.87
CA ILE A 37 10.32 15.21 -3.22
C ILE A 37 11.32 15.00 -4.36
N LEU A 38 11.27 15.84 -5.40
CA LEU A 38 12.21 15.77 -6.53
C LEU A 38 13.64 16.05 -6.09
N SER A 39 13.86 17.05 -5.24
CA SER A 39 15.17 17.36 -4.66
C SER A 39 15.71 16.22 -3.78
N ALA A 40 14.86 15.64 -2.93
CA ALA A 40 15.23 14.50 -2.12
C ALA A 40 15.53 13.25 -2.96
N PHE A 41 14.78 13.03 -4.04
CA PHE A 41 15.02 11.94 -4.97
C PHE A 41 16.38 12.04 -5.67
N THR A 42 16.72 13.22 -6.20
CA THR A 42 18.03 13.43 -6.85
C THR A 42 19.20 13.33 -5.87
N GLN A 43 18.97 13.59 -4.59
CA GLN A 43 19.94 13.44 -3.51
C GLN A 43 19.98 12.02 -2.90
N GLY A 44 19.10 11.10 -3.32
CA GLY A 44 19.00 9.75 -2.74
C GLY A 44 18.47 9.73 -1.30
N ALA A 45 17.70 10.74 -0.89
CA ALA A 45 17.24 10.97 0.48
C ALA A 45 15.71 10.92 0.63
N LEU A 46 15.02 10.07 -0.15
CA LEU A 46 13.57 9.87 -0.04
C LEU A 46 13.13 9.17 1.25
N ASP A 47 14.05 8.52 1.96
CA ASP A 47 13.78 7.79 3.19
C ASP A 47 13.64 8.69 4.44
N ARG A 48 13.87 10.01 4.29
CA ARG A 48 13.69 11.02 5.35
C ARG A 48 12.31 10.93 5.98
N GLU A 49 12.26 10.90 7.31
CA GLU A 49 11.01 10.73 8.07
C GLU A 49 9.95 11.79 7.74
N GLU A 50 10.38 13.03 7.49
CA GLU A 50 9.49 14.15 7.11
C GLU A 50 8.69 13.89 5.82
N LEU A 51 9.27 13.10 4.90
CA LEU A 51 8.68 12.71 3.63
C LEU A 51 7.89 11.42 3.74
N ARG A 52 7.92 10.71 4.86
CA ARG A 52 7.21 9.43 5.00
C ARG A 52 5.77 9.63 5.44
N LEU A 53 4.86 8.82 4.90
CA LEU A 53 3.51 8.70 5.42
C LEU A 53 3.54 7.99 6.79
N PRO A 54 2.93 8.57 7.84
CA PRO A 54 2.84 7.93 9.15
C PRO A 54 1.86 6.74 9.12
N GLY A 55 2.17 5.68 9.86
CA GLY A 55 1.26 4.54 10.08
C GLY A 55 1.22 3.49 8.96
N CYS A 56 1.95 3.72 7.87
CA CYS A 56 2.05 2.79 6.74
C CYS A 56 3.25 1.83 6.83
N HIS A 57 4.07 1.97 7.89
CA HIS A 57 5.19 1.08 8.16
C HIS A 57 4.70 -0.32 8.53
N GLY A 58 4.83 -1.27 7.60
CA GLY A 58 5.11 -2.66 7.97
C GLY A 58 4.04 -3.40 8.80
N ARG A 59 2.77 -2.98 8.81
CA ARG A 59 1.69 -3.92 9.16
C ARG A 59 1.55 -4.85 7.95
N GLY A 60 2.25 -5.97 8.06
CA GLY A 60 2.59 -6.89 6.98
C GLY A 60 1.47 -7.13 5.97
N ARG A 61 1.92 -7.44 4.75
CA ARG A 61 1.12 -8.09 3.70
C ARG A 61 0.32 -9.22 4.37
N GLY A 62 -0.93 -8.92 4.74
CA GLY A 62 -1.82 -9.82 5.47
C GLY A 62 -1.60 -9.93 6.98
N HIS A 63 -2.07 -8.98 7.79
CA HIS A 63 -2.71 -9.30 9.08
C HIS A 63 -3.70 -8.20 9.51
N GLY A 64 -4.97 -8.44 9.18
CA GLY A 64 -6.09 -8.07 10.04
C GLY A 64 -6.63 -6.65 9.92
N PHE A 65 -7.44 -6.41 8.88
CA PHE A 65 -8.74 -5.82 9.16
C PHE A 65 -9.54 -6.86 9.97
N LYS A 66 -9.28 -6.96 11.27
CA LYS A 66 -10.28 -7.53 12.18
C LYS A 66 -11.47 -6.58 12.09
N ARG A 67 -12.42 -6.89 11.20
CA ARG A 67 -13.76 -6.32 11.20
C ARG A 67 -14.41 -6.66 12.54
N ARG A 68 -14.06 -5.92 13.58
CA ARG A 68 -14.81 -5.90 14.84
C ARG A 68 -16.00 -4.99 14.61
N HIS A 69 -17.06 -5.57 14.05
CA HIS A 69 -18.48 -5.31 14.36
C HIS A 69 -19.34 -5.88 13.23
N GLY A 70 -20.15 -6.89 13.55
CA GLY A 70 -21.41 -7.09 12.82
C GLY A 70 -21.81 -8.50 12.36
N LEU A 71 -20.97 -9.54 12.39
CA LEU A 71 -21.45 -10.89 12.03
C LEU A 71 -21.92 -11.66 13.28
N ARG A 72 -23.14 -11.37 13.74
CA ARG A 72 -23.93 -12.37 14.47
C ARG A 72 -24.26 -13.48 13.46
N ARG A 73 -23.42 -14.52 13.44
CA ARG A 73 -23.72 -15.76 12.70
C ARG A 73 -24.86 -16.47 13.42
N ASN A 74 -26.07 -16.39 12.89
CA ASN A 74 -27.12 -17.34 13.21
C ASN A 74 -27.14 -18.39 12.10
N ILE A 75 -26.17 -19.33 12.15
CA ILE A 75 -26.16 -20.50 11.26
C ILE A 75 -26.88 -21.62 12.02
N GLY A 76 -28.21 -21.55 11.98
CA GLY A 76 -29.10 -22.61 12.46
C GLY A 76 -29.67 -23.39 11.27
N LYS A 77 -29.01 -24.51 10.96
CA LYS A 77 -29.58 -25.78 10.45
C LYS A 77 -30.62 -25.68 9.31
N PHE A 78 -30.18 -25.82 8.06
CA PHE A 78 -31.02 -26.36 6.98
C PHE A 78 -30.81 -27.88 6.96
N LYS A 79 -31.85 -28.66 7.30
CA LYS A 79 -31.87 -30.12 7.19
C LYS A 79 -32.30 -30.47 5.77
N ASP A 80 -31.50 -31.27 5.09
CA ASP A 80 -31.86 -31.95 3.85
C ASP A 80 -31.86 -33.45 4.17
N GLU A 81 -33.04 -34.06 4.23
CA GLU A 81 -33.18 -35.53 4.24
C GLU A 81 -34.47 -35.90 3.52
N ARG A 82 -34.32 -36.93 2.68
CA ARG A 82 -35.17 -37.40 1.58
C ARG A 82 -36.46 -38.06 2.05
#